data_AF-A0A846D4I3-F1
#
_entry.id   AF-A0A846D4I3-F1
#
_cell.length_a   1.000
_cell.length_b   1.000
_cell.length_c   1.000
_cell.angle_alpha   90.00
_cell.angle_beta   90.00
_cell.angle_gamma   90.00
#
_symmetry.space_group_name_H-M   'P 1'
#
loop_
_entity.id
_entity.type
_entity.pdbx_description
1 polymer ?
#
loop_
_entity_poly.entity_id
_entity_poly.type
_entity_poly.pdbx_seq_one_letter_code
_entity_poly.pdbx_strand_id
1 'polypeptide(L)'
;MRSHFINHQSIEAKQVDLNTTAIKADTDPIVPSASYSGSEPTRFQCHFQDCMEMYASAEQVSAYLNTHQDWFCRCAHPMKVELLTDNGYILTIGSFGAFGYKVEPKIGLELLPQDENSYQIRTIPIPNHVSPGYELDFQASQTLVEVPAREYFQEHQLESQSIPSA
;
A
#
# COMPACT_ATOMS: atom_id res chain seq x y z
N MET A 1 -13.62 -15.41 11.02
CA MET A 1 -13.14 -14.34 10.12
C MET A 1 -14.19 -13.22 10.06
N ARG A 2 -14.08 -12.24 10.96
CA ARG A 2 -14.67 -10.91 10.82
C ARG A 2 -13.49 -9.96 10.92
N SER A 3 -13.07 -9.36 9.81
CA SER A 3 -12.10 -8.27 9.84
C SER A 3 -12.86 -6.99 10.17
N HIS A 4 -12.58 -6.41 11.35
CA HIS A 4 -12.99 -5.06 11.67
C HIS A 4 -11.88 -4.13 11.18
N PHE A 5 -12.13 -3.44 10.07
CA PHE A 5 -11.24 -2.38 9.60
C PHE A 5 -11.37 -1.17 10.54
N ILE A 6 -10.49 -1.07 11.54
CA ILE A 6 -10.38 0.10 12.42
C ILE A 6 -9.43 1.11 11.78
N ASN A 7 -9.81 1.68 10.65
CA ASN A 7 -9.27 2.97 10.20
C ASN A 7 -10.16 3.57 9.10
N HIS A 8 -11.32 4.09 9.50
CA HIS A 8 -11.93 5.18 8.74
C HIS A 8 -11.20 6.46 9.15
N GLN A 9 -10.01 6.70 8.59
CA GLN A 9 -9.56 8.07 8.49
C GLN A 9 -10.39 8.71 7.38
N SER A 10 -11.41 9.48 7.77
CA SER A 10 -12.15 10.33 6.86
C SER A 10 -11.14 11.21 6.11
N ILE A 11 -11.01 11.00 4.81
CA ILE A 11 -10.25 11.89 3.94
C ILE A 11 -11.07 13.17 3.84
N GLU A 12 -10.84 14.12 4.76
CA GLU A 12 -11.39 15.46 4.64
C GLU A 12 -10.56 16.23 3.60
N ALA A 13 -10.90 16.02 2.33
CA ALA A 13 -10.39 16.87 1.27
C ALA A 13 -11.00 18.27 1.48
N LYS A 14 -10.20 19.22 2.00
CA LYS A 14 -10.57 20.64 1.93
C LYS A 14 -10.72 20.99 0.45
N GLN A 15 -11.96 21.20 0.02
CA GLN A 15 -12.27 21.71 -1.30
C GLN A 15 -11.58 23.06 -1.46
N VAL A 16 -10.57 23.13 -2.31
CA VAL A 16 -10.02 24.41 -2.75
C VAL A 16 -11.01 24.97 -3.75
N ASP A 17 -11.61 26.11 -3.43
CA ASP A 17 -12.54 26.82 -4.31
C ASP A 17 -11.80 27.24 -5.59
N LEU A 18 -12.02 26.46 -6.64
CA LEU A 18 -11.66 26.82 -8.00
C LEU A 18 -12.61 27.93 -8.45
N ASN A 19 -12.22 29.19 -8.23
CA ASN A 19 -12.89 30.36 -8.78
C ASN A 19 -12.84 30.33 -10.32
N THR A 20 -13.74 29.56 -10.93
CA THR A 20 -13.93 29.52 -12.38
C THR A 20 -14.77 30.72 -12.77
N THR A 21 -14.12 31.81 -13.18
CA THR A 21 -14.83 32.90 -13.85
C THR A 21 -15.17 32.42 -15.26
N ALA A 22 -16.46 32.34 -15.60
CA ALA A 22 -16.93 31.92 -16.91
C ALA A 22 -16.46 32.91 -17.99
N ILE A 23 -15.48 32.50 -18.79
CA ILE A 23 -15.04 33.25 -19.97
C ILE A 23 -15.97 32.89 -21.13
N LYS A 24 -16.70 33.89 -21.63
CA LYS A 24 -17.49 33.79 -22.87
C LYS A 24 -16.53 33.50 -24.04
N ALA A 25 -16.90 32.51 -24.85
CA ALA A 25 -16.14 32.06 -26.01
C ALA A 25 -15.98 33.17 -27.05
N ASP A 26 -14.73 33.44 -27.41
CA ASP A 26 -14.39 33.95 -28.74
C ASP A 26 -13.32 33.02 -29.34
N THR A 27 -13.48 32.74 -30.63
CA THR A 27 -12.84 31.62 -31.32
C THR A 27 -11.47 32.03 -31.85
N ASP A 28 -10.39 31.49 -31.27
CA ASP A 28 -9.06 31.47 -31.88
C ASP A 28 -8.27 30.25 -31.36
N PRO A 29 -7.29 29.71 -32.14
CA PRO A 29 -6.66 28.42 -31.86
C PRO A 29 -5.77 28.52 -30.62
N ILE A 30 -6.25 27.97 -29.50
CA ILE A 30 -5.52 27.87 -28.24
C ILE A 30 -4.37 26.87 -28.41
N VAL A 31 -3.16 27.40 -28.57
CA VAL A 31 -1.93 26.72 -28.17
C VAL A 31 -1.92 26.71 -26.64
N PRO A 32 -2.02 25.58 -25.93
CA PRO A 32 -2.00 25.60 -24.49
C PRO A 32 -0.54 25.66 -24.01
N SER A 33 0.03 26.86 -24.00
CA SER A 33 1.19 27.17 -23.16
C SER A 33 0.69 27.70 -21.82
N ALA A 34 -0.01 26.86 -21.06
CA ALA A 34 -0.27 27.12 -19.66
C ALA A 34 0.92 26.60 -18.86
N SER A 35 1.85 27.50 -18.55
CA SER A 35 2.87 27.28 -17.53
C SER A 35 2.17 27.14 -16.18
N TYR A 36 1.95 25.90 -15.75
CA TYR A 36 1.56 25.57 -14.38
C TYR A 36 2.66 26.10 -13.43
N SER A 37 2.40 27.21 -12.76
CA SER A 37 3.18 27.61 -11.59
C SER A 37 2.94 26.54 -10.52
N GLY A 38 3.94 25.67 -10.32
CA GLY A 38 3.83 24.48 -9.48
C GLY A 38 3.31 24.80 -8.09
N SER A 39 2.06 24.48 -7.83
CA SER A 39 1.53 24.35 -6.48
C SER A 39 2.28 23.22 -5.78
N GLU A 40 2.56 23.37 -4.49
CA GLU A 40 3.16 22.30 -3.70
C GLU A 40 2.31 21.01 -3.83
N PRO A 41 2.96 19.84 -3.97
CA PRO A 41 2.23 18.58 -4.09
C PRO A 41 1.40 18.33 -2.83
N THR A 42 0.15 17.92 -3.01
CA THR A 42 -0.65 17.45 -1.88
C THR A 42 -0.10 16.11 -1.41
N ARG A 43 0.34 16.05 -0.15
CA ARG A 43 0.94 14.84 0.43
C ARG A 43 -0.10 14.08 1.25
N PHE A 44 -0.24 12.79 0.94
CA PHE A 44 -1.02 11.85 1.75
C PHE A 44 -0.04 10.88 2.41
N GLN A 45 -0.30 10.54 3.67
CA GLN A 45 0.50 9.59 4.42
C GLN A 45 -0.41 8.65 5.19
N CYS A 46 -0.16 7.35 5.05
CA CYS A 46 -0.83 6.32 5.83
C CYS A 46 0.24 5.54 6.61
N HIS A 47 -0.08 5.21 7.85
CA HIS A 47 0.68 4.27 8.66
C HIS A 47 -0.27 3.16 9.12
N PHE A 48 0.18 1.92 8.99
CA PHE A 48 -0.58 0.74 9.36
C PHE A 48 0.35 -0.22 10.10
N GLN A 49 -0.17 -0.82 11.17
CA GLN A 49 0.49 -1.84 11.95
C GLN A 49 -0.55 -2.87 12.35
N ASP A 50 -0.21 -4.14 12.17
CA ASP A 50 -1.06 -5.27 12.50
C ASP A 50 -0.20 -6.51 12.74
N CYS A 51 -0.81 -7.60 13.21
CA CYS A 51 -0.18 -8.90 13.33
C CYS A 51 -0.98 -9.96 12.56
N MET A 52 -0.27 -10.93 11.99
CA MET A 52 -0.87 -12.08 11.33
C MET A 52 -0.49 -13.36 12.07
N GLU A 53 -1.50 -14.08 12.57
CA GLU A 53 -1.29 -15.39 13.17
C GLU A 53 -1.08 -16.45 12.08
N MET A 54 -0.04 -17.25 12.25
CA MET A 54 0.31 -18.33 11.32
C MET A 54 0.42 -19.63 12.11
N TYR A 55 -0.46 -20.59 11.81
CA TYR A 55 -0.54 -21.88 12.51
C TYR A 55 0.49 -22.88 11.97
N ALA A 56 1.77 -22.51 12.01
CA ALA A 56 2.90 -23.31 11.57
C ALA A 56 4.17 -22.91 12.35
N SER A 57 5.24 -23.71 12.30
CA SER A 57 6.51 -23.32 12.93
C SER A 57 7.12 -22.11 12.23
N ALA A 58 7.98 -21.36 12.94
CA ALA A 58 8.67 -20.22 12.33
C ALA A 58 9.51 -20.63 11.10
N GLU A 59 10.10 -21.83 11.12
CA GLU A 59 10.84 -22.36 9.97
C GLU A 59 9.94 -22.54 8.74
N GLN A 60 8.76 -23.14 8.90
CA GLN A 60 7.81 -23.36 7.81
C GLN A 60 7.28 -22.04 7.25
N VAL A 61 6.95 -21.10 8.16
CA VAL A 61 6.52 -19.76 7.79
C VAL A 61 7.62 -19.02 7.03
N SER A 62 8.86 -19.07 7.54
CA SER A 62 9.99 -18.41 6.91
C SER A 62 10.27 -18.96 5.53
N ALA A 63 10.26 -20.29 5.37
CA ALA A 63 10.39 -20.95 4.07
C ALA A 63 9.32 -20.50 3.08
N TYR A 64 8.06 -20.37 3.54
CA TYR A 64 6.97 -19.87 2.71
C TYR A 64 7.16 -18.39 2.31
N LEU A 65 7.51 -17.52 3.26
CA LEU A 65 7.70 -16.09 2.97
C LEU A 65 8.90 -15.85 2.02
N ASN A 66 9.94 -16.67 2.10
CA ASN A 66 11.12 -16.56 1.25
C ASN A 66 10.88 -16.99 -0.20
N THR A 67 9.77 -17.68 -0.52
CA THR A 67 9.41 -18.04 -1.91
C THR A 67 8.39 -17.06 -2.50
N HIS A 68 8.53 -15.78 -2.20
CA HIS A 68 7.58 -14.74 -2.61
C HIS A 68 7.40 -14.61 -4.11
N GLN A 69 8.35 -15.05 -4.93
CA GLN A 69 8.19 -15.15 -6.38
C GLN A 69 7.02 -16.06 -6.79
N ASP A 70 6.71 -17.08 -5.98
CA ASP A 70 5.65 -18.05 -6.27
C ASP A 70 4.26 -17.54 -5.90
N TRP A 71 4.15 -16.61 -4.94
CA TRP A 71 2.88 -16.21 -4.37
C TRP A 71 2.57 -14.71 -4.43
N PHE A 72 3.55 -13.81 -4.46
CA PHE A 72 3.31 -12.37 -4.37
C PHE A 72 2.40 -11.85 -5.49
N CYS A 73 2.71 -12.20 -6.75
CA CYS A 73 1.91 -11.79 -7.90
C CYS A 73 0.47 -12.33 -7.84
N ARG A 74 0.27 -13.54 -7.28
CA ARG A 74 -1.05 -14.14 -7.12
C ARG A 74 -1.85 -13.48 -6.01
N CYS A 75 -1.21 -13.20 -4.87
CA CYS A 75 -1.84 -12.64 -3.68
C CYS A 75 -2.17 -11.14 -3.83
N ALA A 76 -1.48 -10.42 -4.72
CA ALA A 76 -1.73 -9.01 -4.96
C ALA A 76 -3.02 -8.72 -5.74
N HIS A 77 -3.74 -9.73 -6.25
CA HIS A 77 -5.03 -9.52 -6.91
C HIS A 77 -6.01 -8.78 -5.97
N PRO A 78 -6.72 -7.72 -6.43
CA PRO A 78 -6.97 -7.33 -7.82
C PRO A 78 -5.94 -6.39 -8.47
N MET A 79 -4.87 -6.01 -7.77
CA MET A 79 -3.81 -5.19 -8.35
C MET A 79 -3.02 -5.96 -9.41
N LYS A 80 -2.43 -5.24 -10.37
CA LYS A 80 -1.55 -5.86 -11.38
C LYS A 80 -0.11 -5.83 -10.89
N VAL A 81 0.55 -6.99 -10.92
CA VAL A 81 1.96 -7.14 -10.54
C VAL A 81 2.78 -7.71 -11.69
N GLU A 82 3.94 -7.10 -11.94
CA GLU A 82 4.92 -7.56 -12.92
C GLU A 82 6.26 -7.76 -12.20
N LEU A 83 6.99 -8.82 -12.54
CA LEU A 83 8.34 -9.05 -12.02
C LEU A 83 9.31 -8.04 -12.66
N LEU A 84 10.19 -7.43 -11.86
CA LEU A 84 11.22 -6.49 -12.30
C LEU A 84 12.62 -7.08 -12.15
N THR A 85 12.90 -7.69 -11.00
CA THR A 85 14.12 -8.46 -10.69
C THR A 85 13.71 -9.69 -9.86
N ASP A 86 14.66 -10.53 -9.46
CA ASP A 86 14.37 -11.72 -8.63
C ASP A 86 13.57 -11.37 -7.35
N ASN A 87 13.81 -10.18 -6.79
CA ASN A 87 13.14 -9.68 -5.59
C ASN A 87 12.33 -8.39 -5.82
N GLY A 88 12.29 -7.91 -7.05
CA GLY A 88 11.71 -6.64 -7.44
C GLY A 88 10.41 -6.83 -8.22
N TYR A 89 9.43 -5.97 -7.95
CA TYR A 89 8.11 -6.01 -8.55
C TYR A 89 7.64 -4.61 -8.94
N ILE A 90 6.89 -4.51 -10.03
CA ILE A 90 6.10 -3.33 -10.36
C ILE A 90 4.66 -3.64 -9.97
N LEU A 91 4.15 -2.88 -9.00
CA LEU A 91 2.76 -2.96 -8.55
C LEU A 91 1.97 -1.78 -9.13
N THR A 92 0.94 -2.08 -9.92
CA THR A 92 -0.04 -1.09 -10.38
C THR A 92 -1.22 -1.11 -9.43
N ILE A 93 -1.39 -0.04 -8.64
CA ILE A 93 -2.31 0.02 -7.50
C ILE A 93 -3.78 0.01 -7.98
N GLY A 94 -4.06 0.70 -9.09
CA GLY A 94 -5.41 0.81 -9.65
C GLY A 94 -5.58 2.12 -10.43
N SER A 95 -6.78 2.37 -10.92
CA SER A 95 -7.10 3.62 -11.64
C SER A 95 -7.81 4.61 -10.72
N PHE A 96 -7.21 5.79 -10.57
CA PHE A 96 -7.74 6.89 -9.76
C PHE A 96 -8.00 8.09 -10.65
N GLY A 97 -9.05 8.85 -10.36
CA GLY A 97 -9.33 10.08 -11.11
C GLY A 97 -10.37 10.97 -10.47
N ALA A 98 -10.21 12.28 -10.68
CA ALA A 98 -11.14 13.32 -10.27
C ALA A 98 -10.95 14.55 -11.17
N PHE A 99 -12.01 15.33 -11.40
CA PHE A 99 -11.97 16.61 -12.14
C PHE A 99 -11.26 16.56 -13.50
N GLY A 100 -11.47 15.48 -14.28
CA GLY A 100 -10.85 15.31 -15.60
C GLY A 100 -9.40 14.81 -15.57
N TYR A 101 -8.83 14.59 -14.39
CA TYR A 101 -7.54 13.94 -14.20
C TYR A 101 -7.72 12.45 -13.94
N LYS A 102 -6.92 11.61 -14.61
CA LYS A 102 -6.93 10.16 -14.43
C LYS A 102 -5.49 9.64 -14.43
N VAL A 103 -5.16 8.87 -13.41
CA VAL A 103 -3.85 8.21 -13.25
C VAL A 103 -4.02 6.75 -12.90
N GLU A 104 -3.00 5.98 -13.23
CA GLU A 104 -2.85 4.59 -12.82
C GLU A 104 -1.50 4.47 -12.11
N PRO A 105 -1.46 4.67 -10.77
CA PRO A 105 -0.22 4.74 -10.04
C PRO A 105 0.52 3.41 -10.05
N LYS A 106 1.83 3.49 -10.31
CA LYS A 106 2.76 2.37 -10.30
C LYS A 106 3.84 2.62 -9.27
N ILE A 107 4.19 1.59 -8.53
CA ILE A 107 5.26 1.61 -7.55
C ILE A 107 6.19 0.41 -7.78
N GLY A 108 7.50 0.67 -7.77
CA GLY A 108 8.50 -0.38 -7.75
C GLY A 108 8.73 -0.80 -6.31
N LEU A 109 8.64 -2.09 -6.04
CA LEU A 109 8.82 -2.68 -4.71
C LEU A 109 9.94 -3.70 -4.76
N GLU A 110 10.77 -3.73 -3.72
CA GLU A 110 11.76 -4.78 -3.51
C GLU A 110 11.49 -5.47 -2.19
N LEU A 111 11.28 -6.79 -2.24
CA LEU A 111 11.17 -7.65 -1.07
C LEU A 111 12.58 -8.09 -0.69
N LEU A 112 13.12 -7.57 0.41
CA LEU A 112 14.48 -7.87 0.82
C LEU A 112 14.57 -9.31 1.37
N PRO A 113 15.70 -10.00 1.16
CA PRO A 113 15.99 -11.24 1.87
C PRO A 113 15.83 -11.02 3.38
N GLN A 114 15.31 -12.03 4.08
CA GLN A 114 15.14 -11.92 5.53
C GLN A 114 16.47 -11.71 6.25
N ASP A 115 16.41 -11.01 7.36
CA ASP A 115 17.51 -10.83 8.30
C ASP A 115 17.00 -11.10 9.72
N GLU A 116 17.47 -12.17 10.37
CA GLU A 116 17.04 -12.54 11.74
C GLU A 116 15.52 -12.51 11.96
N ASN A 117 14.73 -13.16 11.08
CA ASN A 117 13.25 -13.16 11.10
C ASN A 117 12.59 -11.80 10.79
N SER A 118 13.36 -10.81 10.35
CA SER A 118 12.90 -9.51 9.87
C SER A 118 12.75 -9.53 8.35
N TYR A 119 11.57 -9.14 7.89
CA TYR A 119 11.22 -9.00 6.48
C TYR A 119 10.96 -7.55 6.18
N GLN A 120 11.50 -7.06 5.06
CA GLN A 120 11.37 -5.66 4.67
C GLN A 120 10.94 -5.54 3.22
N ILE A 121 10.10 -4.55 2.97
CA ILE A 121 9.74 -4.11 1.62
C ILE A 121 10.08 -2.64 1.51
N ARG A 122 10.77 -2.26 0.43
CA ARG A 122 11.11 -0.87 0.14
C ARG A 122 10.74 -0.49 -1.28
N THR A 123 10.60 0.81 -1.49
CA THR A 123 10.43 1.36 -2.83
C THR A 123 11.73 1.34 -3.62
N ILE A 124 11.65 0.94 -4.88
CA ILE A 124 12.76 0.98 -5.86
C ILE A 124 12.31 1.70 -7.14
N PRO A 125 13.24 2.34 -7.88
CA PRO A 125 12.88 3.01 -9.13
C PRO A 125 12.43 2.02 -10.20
N ILE A 126 11.42 2.42 -10.98
CA ILE A 126 10.98 1.68 -12.16
C ILE A 126 11.79 2.18 -13.37
N PRO A 127 12.55 1.32 -14.08
CA PRO A 127 13.33 1.74 -15.24
C PRO A 127 12.47 2.36 -16.34
N ASN A 128 12.93 3.46 -16.92
CA ASN A 128 12.27 4.16 -18.03
C ASN A 128 10.83 4.62 -17.75
N HIS A 129 10.43 4.73 -16.49
CA HIS A 129 9.10 5.19 -16.10
C HIS A 129 9.18 6.61 -15.55
N VAL A 130 8.34 7.49 -16.08
CA VAL A 130 8.14 8.85 -15.56
C VAL A 130 6.72 8.92 -15.01
N SER A 131 6.60 9.07 -13.70
CA SER A 131 5.29 9.13 -13.04
C SER A 131 4.55 10.42 -13.46
N PRO A 132 3.32 10.32 -13.96
CA PRO A 132 2.53 11.49 -14.32
C PRO A 132 2.02 12.18 -13.05
N GLY A 133 2.74 13.18 -12.55
CA GLY A 133 2.24 14.09 -11.50
C GLY A 133 2.01 13.45 -10.12
N TYR A 134 2.63 12.30 -9.83
CA TYR A 134 2.63 11.68 -8.51
C TYR A 134 4.01 11.13 -8.16
N GLU A 135 4.23 10.97 -6.86
CA GLU A 135 5.35 10.23 -6.28
C GLU A 135 4.80 9.30 -5.21
N LEU A 136 5.37 8.10 -5.11
CA LEU A 136 4.98 7.10 -4.13
C LEU A 136 6.22 6.63 -3.38
N ASP A 137 6.12 6.58 -2.06
CA ASP A 137 7.08 5.94 -1.17
C ASP A 137 6.34 4.99 -0.25
N PHE A 138 6.78 3.74 -0.25
CA PHE A 138 6.28 2.66 0.55
C PHE A 138 7.44 1.95 1.24
N GLN A 139 7.29 1.79 2.55
CA GLN A 139 8.20 1.07 3.42
C GLN A 139 7.37 0.17 4.32
N ALA A 140 7.76 -1.10 4.44
CA ALA A 140 7.15 -2.03 5.37
C ALA A 140 8.20 -2.90 6.05
N SER A 141 7.94 -3.25 7.30
CA SER A 141 8.74 -4.18 8.09
C SER A 141 7.83 -5.15 8.83
N GLN A 142 8.17 -6.43 8.81
CA GLN A 142 7.48 -7.48 9.55
C GLN A 142 8.51 -8.31 10.31
N THR A 143 8.24 -8.61 11.58
CA THR A 143 9.05 -9.52 12.38
C THR A 143 8.27 -10.80 12.63
N LEU A 144 8.87 -11.95 12.32
CA LEU A 144 8.31 -13.26 12.64
C LEU A 144 8.68 -13.64 14.08
N VAL A 145 7.66 -13.83 14.91
CA VAL A 145 7.79 -14.21 16.33
C VAL A 145 7.11 -15.56 16.53
N GLU A 146 7.87 -16.56 16.98
CA GLU A 146 7.32 -17.88 17.29
C GLU A 146 6.71 -17.90 18.69
N VAL A 147 5.43 -18.27 18.77
CA VAL A 147 4.74 -18.51 20.04
C VAL A 147 4.45 -20.00 20.16
N PRO A 148 4.97 -20.69 21.20
CA PRO A 148 4.64 -22.09 21.42
C PRO A 148 3.12 -22.29 21.52
N ALA A 149 2.59 -23.29 20.80
CA ALA A 149 1.15 -23.53 20.75
C ALA A 149 0.49 -23.63 22.13
N ARG A 150 1.17 -24.24 23.11
CA ARG A 150 0.68 -24.33 24.50
C ARG A 150 0.46 -22.95 25.15
N GLU A 151 1.34 -21.98 24.87
CA GLU A 151 1.31 -20.64 25.45
C GLU A 151 0.20 -19.83 24.77
N TYR A 152 0.13 -19.90 23.44
CA TYR A 152 -0.96 -19.31 22.65
C TYR A 152 -2.34 -19.74 23.15
N PHE A 153 -2.57 -21.04 23.33
CA PHE A 153 -3.87 -21.54 23.81
C PHE A 153 -4.14 -21.17 25.28
N GLN A 154 -3.13 -21.02 26.13
CA GLN A 154 -3.33 -20.58 27.51
C GLN A 154 -3.79 -19.12 27.58
N GLU A 155 -3.17 -18.24 26.79
CA GLU A 155 -3.52 -16.81 26.74
C GLU A 155 -4.95 -16.60 26.23
N HIS A 156 -5.33 -17.24 25.11
CA HIS A 156 -6.67 -17.06 24.53
C HIS A 156 -7.78 -17.84 25.27
N GLN A 157 -7.45 -18.85 26.06
CA GLN A 157 -8.43 -19.54 26.92
C GLN A 157 -8.76 -18.72 28.18
N LEU A 158 -7.86 -17.84 28.62
CA LEU A 158 -8.13 -16.87 29.70
C LEU A 158 -9.01 -15.71 29.21
N GLU A 159 -8.82 -15.24 27.97
CA GLU A 159 -9.66 -14.19 27.35
C GLU A 159 -11.11 -14.62 27.11
N SER A 160 -11.33 -15.89 26.76
CA SER A 160 -12.70 -16.42 26.56
C SER A 160 -13.47 -16.67 27.86
N GLN A 161 -12.78 -16.68 29.01
CA GLN A 161 -13.39 -16.87 30.34
C GLN A 161 -13.72 -15.56 31.06
N SER A 162 -13.27 -14.40 30.57
CA SER A 162 -13.55 -13.09 31.16
C SER A 162 -14.81 -12.42 30.57
N ILE A 163 -15.96 -13.11 30.65
CA ILE A 163 -17.26 -12.46 30.41
C ILE A 163 -17.67 -11.74 31.70
N PRO A 164 -17.89 -10.41 31.70
CA PRO A 164 -18.39 -9.73 32.89
C PRO A 164 -19.81 -10.20 33.19
N SER A 165 -20.06 -10.56 34.45
CA SER A 165 -21.42 -10.82 34.93
C SER A 165 -22.26 -9.54 34.81
N ALA A 166 -23.49 -9.71 34.29
CA ALA A 166 -24.46 -8.66 34.04
C ALA A 166 -24.86 -7.87 35.29
#